data_AF-A0A3R9P166-F1
#
_entry.id   AF-A0A3R9P166-F1
#
_cell.length_a   1.000
_cell.length_b   1.000
_cell.length_c   1.000
_cell.angle_alpha   90.00
_cell.angle_beta   90.00
_cell.angle_gamma   90.00
#
_symmetry.space_group_name_H-M   'P 1'
#
loop_
_entity.id
_entity.type
_entity.pdbx_description
1 polymer ?
#
loop_
_entity_poly.entity_id
_entity_poly.type
_entity_poly.pdbx_seq_one_letter_code
_entity_poly.pdbx_strand_id
1 'polypeptide(L)' 'MTVMEQTIKSLVLDKVRQAPLRPTELVRELSDDAYPREVENALSGLLDEGTVVFGSDRRLSVAKTFTVAV' A
#
# COMPACT_ATOMS: atom_id res chain seq x y z
N MET A 1 -17.19 -4.59 -4.54
CA MET A 1 -16.22 -3.66 -3.97
C MET A 1 -16.98 -2.74 -3.03
N THR A 2 -16.84 -2.95 -1.73
CA THR A 2 -17.40 -2.08 -0.69
C THR A 2 -16.58 -0.80 -0.62
N VAL A 3 -17.24 0.35 -0.43
CA VAL A 3 -16.59 1.66 -0.30
C VAL A 3 -15.46 1.64 0.73
N MET A 4 -15.63 0.85 1.79
CA MET A 4 -14.63 0.63 2.85
C MET A 4 -13.28 0.10 2.32
N GLU A 5 -13.31 -0.84 1.37
CA GLU A 5 -12.09 -1.49 0.84
C GLU A 5 -11.27 -0.49 0.00
N GLN A 6 -11.95 0.39 -0.74
CA GLN A 6 -11.29 1.48 -1.48
C GLN A 6 -10.65 2.50 -0.53
N THR A 7 -11.31 2.82 0.58
CA THR A 7 -10.74 3.73 1.60
C THR A 7 -9.45 3.18 2.19
N ILE A 8 -9.40 1.88 2.53
CA ILE A 8 -8.21 1.24 3.10
C ILE A 8 -7.06 1.22 2.08
N LYS A 9 -7.34 0.91 0.81
CA LYS A 9 -6.34 1.00 -0.26
C LYS A 9 -5.75 2.40 -0.39
N SER A 10 -6.59 3.45 -0.33
CA SER A 10 -6.11 4.83 -0.37
C SER A 10 -5.24 5.18 0.84
N LEU A 11 -5.60 4.73 2.05
CA LEU A 11 -4.79 4.95 3.25
C LEU A 11 -3.43 4.24 3.16
N VAL A 12 -3.40 2.99 2.71
CA VAL A 12 -2.16 2.24 2.47
C VAL A 12 -1.28 2.99 1.48
N LEU A 13 -1.85 3.43 0.36
CA LEU A 13 -1.12 4.14 -0.67
C LEU A 13 -0.55 5.46 -0.16
N ASP A 14 -1.34 6.24 0.59
CA ASP A 14 -0.92 7.52 1.15
C ASP A 14 0.26 7.33 2.12
N LYS A 15 0.18 6.35 3.02
CA LYS A 15 1.27 6.03 3.96
C LYS A 15 2.55 5.61 3.24
N VAL A 16 2.46 4.72 2.25
CA VAL A 16 3.61 4.28 1.46
C VAL A 16 4.22 5.43 0.63
N ARG A 17 3.39 6.39 0.22
CA ARG A 17 3.84 7.59 -0.49
C ARG A 17 4.57 8.58 0.41
N GLN A 18 4.10 8.75 1.66
CA GLN A 18 4.74 9.63 2.64
C GLN A 18 6.11 9.09 3.07
N ALA A 19 6.20 7.78 3.33
CA ALA A 19 7.45 7.15 3.71
C ALA A 19 7.50 5.68 3.24
N PRO A 20 8.65 5.21 2.71
CA PRO A 20 8.83 3.80 2.43
C PRO A 20 8.92 3.01 3.75
N LEU A 21 7.88 2.24 4.04
CA LEU A 21 7.69 1.48 5.27
C LEU A 21 7.77 -0.03 5.00
N ARG A 22 8.08 -0.82 6.03
CA ARG A 22 7.95 -2.28 5.93
C ARG A 22 6.48 -2.68 5.98
N PRO A 23 6.06 -3.80 5.37
CA PRO A 23 4.69 -4.30 5.45
C PRO A 23 4.19 -4.44 6.89
N THR A 24 5.03 -4.95 7.79
CA THR A 24 4.70 -5.10 9.21
C THR A 24 4.54 -3.76 9.94
N GLU A 25 5.29 -2.73 9.55
CA GLU A 25 5.16 -1.39 10.12
C GLU A 25 3.90 -0.70 9.61
N LEU A 26 3.61 -0.84 8.32
CA LEU A 26 2.38 -0.33 7.70
C LEU A 26 1.13 -0.92 8.37
N VAL A 27 1.08 -2.25 8.53
CA VAL A 27 -0.03 -2.93 9.20
C VAL A 27 -0.19 -2.43 10.62
N ARG A 28 0.92 -2.27 11.37
CA ARG A 28 0.90 -1.79 12.74
C ARG A 28 0.41 -0.33 12.86
N GLU A 29 0.85 0.55 11.95
CA GLU A 29 0.42 1.94 11.89
C GLU A 29 -1.08 2.08 11.57
N LEU A 30 -1.58 1.24 10.65
CA LEU A 30 -2.97 1.26 10.21
C LEU A 30 -3.88 0.38 11.07
N SER A 31 -3.35 -0.30 12.08
CA SER A 31 -4.14 -1.17 12.99
C SER A 31 -5.13 -0.39 13.84
N ASP A 32 -4.92 0.92 14.03
CA ASP A 32 -5.82 1.81 14.76
C ASP A 32 -7.02 2.25 13.89
N ASP A 33 -6.79 2.42 12.59
CA ASP A 33 -7.81 2.86 11.61
C ASP A 33 -8.56 1.68 10.96
N ALA A 34 -7.92 0.52 10.81
CA ALA A 34 -8.44 -0.62 10.07
C ALA A 34 -7.94 -1.96 10.63
N TYR A 35 -8.72 -3.02 10.37
CA TYR A 35 -8.32 -4.37 10.76
C TYR A 35 -7.07 -4.82 9.98
N PRO A 36 -6.08 -5.47 10.65
CA PRO A 36 -4.85 -5.92 10.02
C PRO A 36 -5.06 -6.73 8.74
N ARG A 37 -6.05 -7.65 8.76
CA ARG A 37 -6.41 -8.48 7.62
C ARG A 37 -6.86 -7.66 6.40
N GLU A 38 -7.61 -6.58 6.63
CA GLU A 38 -8.10 -5.72 5.56
C GLU A 38 -6.95 -4.90 4.97
N VAL A 39 -6.01 -4.46 5.81
CA VAL A 39 -4.78 -3.78 5.37
C VAL A 39 -3.91 -4.72 4.55
N GLU A 40 -3.75 -5.98 4.97
CA GLU A 40 -3.01 -7.01 4.22
C GLU A 40 -3.66 -7.32 2.87
N ASN A 41 -4.99 -7.47 2.83
CA ASN A 41 -5.74 -7.65 1.59
C ASN A 41 -5.60 -6.46 0.65
N ALA A 42 -5.75 -5.23 1.16
CA ALA A 42 -5.59 -4.01 0.39
C ALA A 42 -4.17 -3.87 -0.16
N LEU A 43 -3.15 -4.13 0.66
CA LEU A 43 -1.75 -4.11 0.26
C LEU A 43 -1.46 -5.17 -0.83
N SER A 44 -1.99 -6.38 -0.66
CA SER A 44 -1.83 -7.46 -1.63
C SER A 44 -2.46 -7.09 -2.98
N GLY A 45 -3.65 -6.47 -2.95
CA GLY A 45 -4.26 -5.91 -4.16
C GLY A 45 -3.39 -4.84 -4.82
N LEU A 46 -2.83 -3.91 -4.05
CA LEU A 46 -1.96 -2.86 -4.61
C LEU A 46 -0.64 -3.39 -5.19
N LEU A 47 -0.11 -4.48 -4.63
CA LEU A 47 1.06 -5.19 -5.16
C LEU A 47 0.72 -5.93 -6.46
N ASP A 48 -0.43 -6.60 -6.51
CA ASP A 48 -0.93 -7.30 -7.70
C ASP A 48 -1.23 -6.33 -8.86
N GLU A 49 -1.83 -5.17 -8.53
CA GLU A 49 -2.07 -4.06 -9.46
C GLU A 49 -0.76 -3.39 -9.91
N GLY A 50 0.38 -3.67 -9.27
CA GLY A 50 1.66 -3.03 -9.55
C GLY A 50 1.71 -1.54 -9.17
N THR A 51 0.76 -1.07 -8.35
CA THR A 51 0.73 0.32 -7.84
C THR A 51 1.75 0.52 -6.71
N VAL A 52 1.93 -0.50 -5.89
CA VAL A 52 2.97 -0.56 -4.85
C VAL A 52 3.95 -1.66 -5.24
N VAL A 53 5.22 -1.46 -4.95
CA VAL A 53 6.28 -2.45 -5.16
C VAL A 53 7.00 -2.72 -3.85
N PHE A 54 7.36 -3.98 -3.66
CA PHE A 54 8.23 -4.38 -2.55
C PHE A 54 9.69 -4.34 -3.02
N GLY A 55 10.43 -3.33 -2.55
CA GLY A 55 11.83 -3.12 -2.89
C GLY A 55 12.75 -4.17 -2.27
N SER A 56 13.94 -4.33 -2.83
CA SER A 56 14.96 -5.26 -2.32
C SER A 56 15.45 -4.91 -0.90
N ASP A 57 15.24 -3.66 -0.47
CA ASP A 57 15.46 -3.13 0.88
C ASP A 57 14.37 -3.53 1.89
N ARG A 58 13.44 -4.41 1.48
CA ARG A 58 12.30 -4.90 2.28
C ARG A 58 11.31 -3.81 2.67
N ARG A 59 11.23 -2.73 1.89
CA ARG A 59 10.28 -1.65 2.09
C ARG A 59 9.31 -1.58 0.93
N LEU A 60 8.09 -1.17 1.25
CA LEU A 60 7.07 -0.82 0.28
C LEU A 60 7.38 0.56 -0.27
N SER A 61 7.31 0.69 -1.58
CA SER A 61 7.40 1.97 -2.28
C SER A 61 6.30 2.05 -3.31
N VAL A 62 5.79 3.25 -3.57
CA VAL A 62 4.87 3.43 -4.70
C VAL A 62 5.64 3.16 -5.98
N ALA A 63 5.06 2.35 -6.87
CA ALA A 63 5.62 2.16 -8.20
C ALA A 63 5.73 3.53 -8.85
N LYS A 64 6.95 3.97 -9.15
CA LYS A 64 7.13 5.14 -10.01
C LYS A 64 6.58 4.74 -11.35
N THR A 65 5.35 5.14 -11.64
CA THR A 65 4.79 5.06 -12.98
C THR A 65 5.75 5.83 -13.87
N PHE A 66 6.58 5.12 -14.62
CA PHE A 66 7.33 5.74 -15.71
C PHE A 66 6.27 6.20 -16.70
N THR A 67 5.85 7.46 -16.61
CA THR A 67 5.22 8.14 -17.74
C THR A 67 6.19 8.06 -18.90
N VAL A 68 5.96 7.09 -19.77
CA VAL A 68 6.55 7.06 -21.10
C VAL A 68 6.00 8.30 -21.80
N ALA A 69 6.83 9.34 -21.87
CA ALA A 69 6.58 10.45 -22.78
C ALA A 69 6.71 9.88 -24.20
N VAL A 70 5.59 9.73 -24.88
CA VAL A 70 5.51 9.53 -26.34
C VAL A 70 5.48 10.89 -27.01
#